data_AF-A0A8B3LG38-F1
#
_entry.id   AF-A0A8B3LG38-F1
#
_cell.length_a   1.000
_cell.length_b   1.000
_cell.length_c   1.000
_cell.angle_alpha   90.00
_cell.angle_beta   90.00
_cell.angle_gamma   90.00
#
_symmetry.space_group_name_H-M   'P 1'
#
loop_
_entity.id
_entity.type
_entity.pdbx_description
1 polymer ?
#
loop_
_entity_poly.entity_id
_entity_poly.type
_entity_poly.pdbx_seq_one_letter_code
_entity_poly.pdbx_strand_id
1 'polypeptide(L)'
;MRASDLLHPRPEGLYCPPGDFFIDPVRPVDRALITHGHSDHARSGHRSVLATRQTLDIMGLRYGENFAGTTQAAQLGETIALNGISVSFHPAGHVLGSAQISVEHQGTRIVASGDYK
;
A
#
# COMPACT_ATOMS: atom_id res chain seq x y z
N MET A 1 -9.23 -4.68 -20.29
CA MET A 1 -9.51 -4.38 -18.87
C MET A 1 -9.83 -2.90 -18.75
N ARG A 2 -10.86 -2.49 -17.99
CA ARG A 2 -11.07 -1.07 -17.64
C ARG A 2 -10.24 -0.75 -16.40
N ALA A 3 -9.81 0.50 -16.24
CA ALA A 3 -9.02 0.91 -15.07
C ALA A 3 -9.71 0.58 -13.72
N SER A 4 -11.03 0.75 -13.66
CA SER A 4 -11.86 0.42 -12.49
C SER A 4 -11.92 -1.06 -12.14
N ASP A 5 -11.63 -1.95 -13.10
CA ASP A 5 -11.55 -3.39 -12.84
C ASP A 5 -10.24 -3.75 -12.11
N LEU A 6 -9.22 -2.86 -12.16
CA LEU A 6 -7.92 -3.02 -11.48
C LEU A 6 -7.87 -2.28 -10.14
N LEU A 7 -8.28 -1.02 -10.09
CA LEU A 7 -8.37 -0.25 -8.85
C LEU A 7 -9.65 0.60 -8.84
N HIS A 8 -10.42 0.53 -7.76
CA HIS A 8 -11.59 1.39 -7.56
C HIS A 8 -11.82 1.74 -6.09
N PRO A 9 -12.47 2.88 -5.80
CA PRO A 9 -12.79 3.26 -4.43
C PRO A 9 -13.79 2.30 -3.78
N ARG A 10 -13.54 1.98 -2.51
CA ARG A 10 -14.50 1.38 -1.57
C ARG A 10 -14.50 2.19 -0.28
N PRO A 11 -15.48 2.03 0.63
CA PRO A 11 -15.50 2.77 1.90
C PRO A 11 -14.26 2.52 2.78
N GLU A 12 -13.59 1.38 2.61
CA GLU A 12 -12.32 1.04 3.24
C GLU A 12 -11.14 1.85 2.70
N GLY A 13 -11.12 2.21 1.41
CA GLY A 13 -9.94 2.72 0.70
C GLY A 13 -9.94 2.33 -0.78
N LEU A 14 -8.81 2.52 -1.47
CA LEU A 14 -8.66 2.15 -2.88
C LEU A 14 -8.41 0.64 -3.01
N TYR A 15 -9.34 -0.10 -3.60
CA TYR A 15 -9.34 -1.56 -3.61
C TYR A 15 -8.89 -2.12 -4.96
N CYS A 16 -8.03 -3.15 -4.91
CA CYS A 16 -7.65 -3.99 -6.05
C CYS A 16 -8.33 -5.36 -5.96
N PRO A 17 -9.46 -5.60 -6.67
CA PRO A 17 -10.13 -6.90 -6.63
C PRO A 17 -9.27 -8.09 -7.05
N PRO A 18 -8.52 -8.05 -8.17
CA PRO A 18 -7.74 -9.21 -8.58
C PRO A 18 -6.51 -9.45 -7.68
N GLY A 19 -5.98 -8.40 -7.05
CA GLY A 19 -4.86 -8.48 -6.10
C GLY A 19 -5.28 -8.79 -4.66
N ASP A 20 -6.57 -8.65 -4.36
CA ASP A 20 -7.17 -8.69 -3.02
C ASP A 20 -6.38 -7.88 -1.99
N PHE A 21 -6.23 -6.58 -2.25
CA PHE A 21 -5.58 -5.64 -1.36
C PHE A 21 -6.17 -4.23 -1.45
N PHE A 22 -5.92 -3.44 -0.41
CA PHE A 22 -6.26 -2.01 -0.39
C PHE A 22 -4.99 -1.16 -0.34
N ILE A 23 -5.04 0.02 -0.96
CA ILE A 23 -4.04 1.08 -0.79
C ILE A 23 -4.60 2.12 0.19
N ASP A 24 -3.80 2.47 1.19
CA ASP A 24 -4.11 3.43 2.28
C ASP A 24 -5.52 3.27 2.87
N PRO A 25 -5.89 2.07 3.35
CA PRO A 25 -7.21 1.85 3.92
C PRO A 25 -7.41 2.64 5.23
N VAL A 26 -8.57 3.27 5.37
CA VAL A 26 -8.95 4.07 6.56
C VAL A 26 -9.49 3.22 7.71
N ARG A 27 -9.62 1.90 7.54
CA ARG A 27 -10.06 0.92 8.53
C ARG A 27 -9.37 -0.44 8.35
N PRO A 28 -9.33 -1.33 9.36
CA PRO A 28 -8.71 -2.65 9.24
C PRO A 28 -9.20 -3.47 8.04
N VAL A 29 -8.27 -4.15 7.37
CA VAL A 29 -8.48 -5.00 6.19
C VAL A 29 -7.48 -6.15 6.20
N ASP A 30 -7.68 -7.14 5.33
CA ASP A 30 -6.79 -8.31 5.25
C ASP A 30 -5.38 -7.99 4.71
N ARG A 31 -5.29 -7.12 3.71
CA ARG A 31 -4.01 -6.74 3.10
C ARG A 31 -4.00 -5.25 2.76
N ALA A 32 -3.16 -4.51 3.46
CA ALA A 32 -2.98 -3.08 3.28
C ALA A 32 -1.62 -2.78 2.66
N LEU A 33 -1.61 -2.02 1.59
CA LEU A 33 -0.41 -1.39 1.03
C LEU A 33 -0.43 0.07 1.48
N ILE A 34 0.64 0.52 2.12
CA ILE A 34 0.69 1.84 2.74
C ILE A 34 1.70 2.71 2.01
N THR A 35 1.26 3.88 1.54
CA THR A 35 2.12 4.85 0.83
C THR A 35 3.12 5.51 1.78
N HIS A 36 2.67 5.91 2.98
CA HIS A 36 3.51 6.58 3.97
C HIS A 36 2.91 6.56 5.38
N GLY A 37 3.73 6.91 6.39
CA GLY A 37 3.40 6.78 7.81
C GLY A 37 2.53 7.89 8.44
N HIS A 38 1.83 8.74 7.67
CA HIS A 38 0.85 9.66 8.29
C HIS A 38 -0.39 8.90 8.76
N SER A 39 -1.04 9.41 9.81
CA SER A 39 -2.09 8.65 10.51
C SER A 39 -3.38 8.54 9.72
N ASP A 40 -3.63 9.44 8.78
CA ASP A 40 -4.73 9.40 7.82
C ASP A 40 -4.53 8.36 6.71
N HIS A 41 -3.29 7.94 6.42
CA HIS A 41 -2.96 6.89 5.45
C HIS A 41 -2.64 5.53 6.08
N ALA A 42 -1.95 5.53 7.23
CA ALA A 42 -1.49 4.32 7.92
C ALA A 42 -2.31 4.05 9.18
N ARG A 43 -3.01 2.91 9.21
CA ARG A 43 -3.78 2.43 10.37
C ARG A 43 -3.22 1.10 10.91
N SER A 44 -3.52 0.79 12.16
CA SER A 44 -3.23 -0.52 12.76
C SER A 44 -4.42 -1.48 12.61
N GLY A 45 -4.19 -2.75 12.91
CA GLY A 45 -5.21 -3.81 12.91
C GLY A 45 -5.36 -4.56 11.58
N HIS A 46 -4.54 -4.25 10.57
CA HIS A 46 -4.52 -5.02 9.33
C HIS A 46 -3.92 -6.41 9.54
N ARG A 47 -4.43 -7.44 8.84
CA ARG A 47 -3.84 -8.79 8.91
C ARG A 47 -2.45 -8.82 8.30
N SER A 48 -2.23 -8.14 7.17
CA SER A 48 -0.92 -7.98 6.53
C SER A 48 -0.71 -6.55 6.03
N VAL A 49 0.51 -6.03 6.22
CA VAL A 49 0.91 -4.70 5.76
C VAL A 49 2.15 -4.79 4.86
N LEU A 50 2.08 -4.18 3.68
CA LEU A 50 3.19 -4.02 2.75
C LEU A 50 3.50 -2.53 2.59
N ALA A 51 4.72 -2.11 2.93
CA ALA A 51 5.16 -0.72 2.82
C ALA A 51 6.69 -0.65 2.76
N THR A 52 7.25 0.53 2.52
CA THR A 52 8.70 0.73 2.70
C THR A 52 9.11 0.48 4.15
N ARG A 53 10.39 0.09 4.36
CA ARG A 53 10.91 -0.19 5.71
C ARG A 53 10.67 0.96 6.68
N GLN A 54 10.94 2.19 6.26
CA GLN A 54 10.76 3.37 7.09
C GLN A 54 9.29 3.62 7.44
N THR A 55 8.36 3.36 6.52
CA THR A 55 6.91 3.44 6.82
C THR A 55 6.51 2.39 7.87
N LEU A 56 7.01 1.16 7.76
CA LEU A 56 6.74 0.11 8.76
C LEU A 56 7.32 0.49 10.13
N ASP A 57 8.55 1.01 10.18
CA ASP A 57 9.19 1.45 11.41
C ASP A 57 8.39 2.60 12.07
N ILE A 58 7.89 3.57 11.27
CA ILE A 58 7.01 4.65 11.75
C ILE A 58 5.69 4.08 12.30
N MET A 59 5.10 3.10 11.62
CA MET A 59 3.88 2.43 12.09
C MET A 59 4.11 1.71 13.42
N GLY A 60 5.23 0.99 13.57
CA GLY A 60 5.61 0.31 14.82
C GLY A 60 5.80 1.29 15.98
N LEU A 61 6.51 2.40 15.75
CA LEU A 61 6.70 3.45 16.75
C LEU A 61 5.39 4.12 17.19
N ARG A 62 4.44 4.28 16.26
CA ARG A 62 3.16 4.98 16.56
C ARG A 62 2.11 4.07 17.16
N TYR A 63 2.00 2.83 16.67
CA TYR A 63 0.89 1.93 16.97
C TYR A 63 1.31 0.68 17.78
N GLY A 64 2.59 0.57 18.12
CA GLY A 64 3.19 -0.57 18.80
C GLY A 64 3.63 -1.67 17.83
N GLU A 65 4.56 -2.52 18.27
CA GLU A 65 5.15 -3.61 17.45
C GLU A 65 4.11 -4.60 16.88
N ASN A 66 2.94 -4.71 17.52
CA ASN A 66 1.83 -5.58 17.09
C ASN A 66 0.78 -4.85 16.22
N PHE A 67 1.17 -3.77 15.52
CA PHE A 67 0.23 -2.97 14.72
C PHE A 67 -0.41 -3.74 13.56
N ALA A 68 0.19 -4.85 13.11
CA ALA A 68 -0.31 -5.73 12.06
C ALA A 68 -0.01 -7.20 12.39
N GLY A 69 -0.77 -8.12 11.80
CA GLY A 69 -0.50 -9.56 11.94
C GLY A 69 0.83 -9.98 11.30
N THR A 70 1.11 -9.49 10.10
CA THR A 70 2.40 -9.63 9.42
C THR A 70 2.78 -8.34 8.68
N THR A 71 4.08 -8.14 8.49
CA THR A 71 4.64 -7.00 7.74
C THR A 71 5.60 -7.47 6.68
N GLN A 72 5.57 -6.85 5.51
CA GLN A 72 6.55 -7.05 4.43
C GLN A 72 7.13 -5.71 4.04
N ALA A 73 8.47 -5.59 4.07
CA ALA A 73 9.15 -4.39 3.58
C ALA A 73 9.28 -4.45 2.06
N ALA A 74 8.79 -3.42 1.37
CA ALA A 74 9.01 -3.21 -0.06
C ALA A 74 10.36 -2.52 -0.30
N GLN A 75 11.15 -3.05 -1.23
CA GLN A 75 12.30 -2.33 -1.78
C GLN A 75 11.83 -1.47 -2.94
N LEU A 76 12.32 -0.23 -3.01
CA LEU A 76 11.94 0.70 -4.07
C LEU A 76 12.40 0.16 -5.44
N GLY A 77 11.51 0.19 -6.42
CA GLY A 77 11.73 -0.34 -7.76
C GLY A 77 11.59 -1.87 -7.90
N GLU A 78 11.51 -2.61 -6.79
CA GLU A 78 11.25 -4.06 -6.83
C GLU A 78 9.79 -4.34 -7.22
N THR A 79 9.59 -5.37 -8.06
CA THR A 79 8.25 -5.84 -8.41
C THR A 79 7.85 -7.01 -7.53
N ILE A 80 6.72 -6.85 -6.84
CA ILE A 80 6.11 -7.84 -5.96
C ILE A 80 4.83 -8.35 -6.63
N ALA A 81 4.70 -9.67 -6.80
CA ALA A 81 3.49 -10.28 -7.34
C ALA A 81 2.49 -10.57 -6.21
N LEU A 82 1.31 -9.94 -6.27
CA LEU A 82 0.20 -10.17 -5.35
C LEU A 82 -0.98 -10.75 -6.13
N ASN A 83 -1.25 -12.05 -5.97
CA ASN A 83 -2.31 -12.77 -6.68
C ASN A 83 -2.25 -12.56 -8.22
N GLY A 84 -1.05 -12.53 -8.79
CA GLY A 84 -0.84 -12.29 -10.23
C GLY A 84 -0.83 -10.81 -10.64
N ILE A 85 -0.99 -9.89 -9.70
CA ILE A 85 -0.87 -8.44 -9.92
C ILE A 85 0.54 -7.97 -9.59
N SER A 86 1.17 -7.25 -10.52
CA SER A 86 2.48 -6.65 -10.30
C SER A 86 2.36 -5.35 -9.53
N VAL A 87 2.97 -5.28 -8.35
CA VAL A 87 3.03 -4.10 -7.50
C VAL A 87 4.47 -3.64 -7.34
N SER A 88 4.75 -2.34 -7.44
CA SER A 88 6.06 -1.77 -7.12
C SER A 88 5.92 -0.42 -6.42
N PHE A 89 6.92 -0.11 -5.58
CA PHE A 89 6.97 1.13 -4.79
C PHE A 89 8.04 2.05 -5.37
N HIS A 90 7.72 3.34 -5.49
CA HIS A 90 8.60 4.36 -6.10
C HIS A 90 8.68 5.58 -5.19
N PRO A 91 9.82 6.30 -5.08
CA PRO A 91 9.91 7.50 -4.25
C PRO A 91 8.77 8.50 -4.54
N ALA A 92 8.10 8.97 -3.48
CA ALA A 92 7.07 10.02 -3.59
C ALA A 92 7.61 11.44 -3.29
N GLY A 93 8.79 11.56 -2.69
CA GLY A 93 9.39 12.86 -2.37
C GLY A 93 8.69 13.65 -1.25
N HIS A 94 7.80 13.02 -0.48
CA HIS A 94 6.97 13.68 0.52
C HIS A 94 7.57 13.64 1.94
N VAL A 95 7.56 12.48 2.60
CA VAL A 95 8.15 12.27 3.94
C VAL A 95 9.09 11.06 3.92
N LEU A 96 9.85 10.83 4.99
CA LEU A 96 10.71 9.66 5.10
C LEU A 96 9.92 8.37 4.84
N GLY A 97 10.37 7.57 3.87
CA GLY A 97 9.72 6.33 3.49
C GLY A 97 8.53 6.47 2.54
N SER A 98 8.07 7.69 2.22
CA SER A 98 6.90 7.87 1.35
C SER A 98 7.15 7.31 -0.04
N ALA A 99 6.17 6.56 -0.55
CA ALA A 99 6.24 5.94 -1.85
C ALA A 99 4.90 5.99 -2.61
N GLN A 100 5.00 6.22 -3.91
CA GLN A 100 3.95 5.97 -4.87
C GLN A 100 3.86 4.46 -5.11
N ILE A 101 2.66 3.95 -5.33
CA ILE A 101 2.42 2.52 -5.56
C ILE A 101 1.92 2.32 -6.99
N SER A 102 2.71 1.64 -7.80
CA SER A 102 2.32 1.22 -9.15
C SER A 102 1.68 -0.16 -9.09
N VAL A 103 0.46 -0.28 -9.62
CA VAL A 103 -0.28 -1.54 -9.76
C VAL A 103 -0.48 -1.82 -11.25
N GLU A 104 -0.02 -2.97 -11.70
CA GLU A 104 -0.05 -3.35 -13.11
C GLU A 104 -0.65 -4.75 -13.33
N HIS A 105 -1.50 -4.84 -14.35
CA HIS A 105 -2.07 -6.09 -14.81
C HIS A 105 -2.46 -6.00 -16.28
N GLN A 106 -2.05 -7.00 -17.08
CA GLN A 106 -2.45 -7.15 -18.50
C GLN A 106 -2.29 -5.85 -19.32
N GLY A 107 -1.15 -5.18 -19.19
CA GLY A 107 -0.82 -3.94 -19.91
C GLY A 107 -1.53 -2.68 -19.39
N THR A 108 -2.35 -2.79 -18.35
CA THR A 108 -2.92 -1.64 -17.64
C THR A 108 -2.07 -1.35 -16.40
N ARG A 109 -1.61 -0.12 -16.24
CA ARG A 109 -0.87 0.34 -15.06
C ARG A 109 -1.56 1.56 -14.46
N ILE A 110 -1.79 1.53 -13.15
CA ILE A 110 -2.32 2.64 -12.36
C ILE A 110 -1.31 2.95 -11.26
N VAL A 111 -1.03 4.23 -11.03
CA VAL A 111 -0.16 4.69 -9.95
C VAL A 111 -1.01 5.43 -8.92
N ALA A 112 -1.01 4.95 -7.68
CA ALA A 112 -1.49 5.69 -6.53
C ALA A 112 -0.33 6.53 -6.00
N SER A 113 -0.43 7.85 -6.13
CA SER A 113 0.66 8.76 -5.74
C SER A 113 0.89 8.81 -4.22
N GLY A 114 -0.17 8.58 -3.44
CA GLY A 114 -0.22 9.08 -2.06
C GLY A 114 -0.03 10.60 -2.05
N ASP A 115 0.52 11.11 -0.95
CA ASP A 115 1.04 12.47 -0.89
C ASP A 115 2.44 12.51 -1.54
N TYR A 116 2.66 13.45 -2.44
CA TYR A 116 3.89 13.54 -3.24
C TYR A 116 4.33 15.00 -3.44
N LYS A 117 5.60 15.20 -3.80
CA LYS A 117 6.18 16.51 -4.15
C LYS A 117 7.10 16.42 -5.36
#